data_AF-A0A5C3L7H1-F1
#
_entry.id   AF-A0A5C3L7H1-F1
#
_cell.length_a   1.000
_cell.length_b   1.000
_cell.length_c   1.000
_cell.angle_alpha   90.00
_cell.angle_beta   90.00
_cell.angle_gamma   90.00
#
_symmetry.space_group_name_H-M   'P 1'
#
loop_
_entity.id
_entity.type
_entity.pdbx_description
1 polymer ?
#
loop_
_entity_poly.entity_id
_entity_poly.type
_entity_poly.pdbx_seq_one_letter_code
_entity_poly.pdbx_strand_id
1 'polypeptide(L)'
;MSQLVAFRSTAMSVLRPGRTPRPAFNAPRGIPSVGFHSTPITLLKRPPGNPDASGQRKRIFVPLHTPIPKPLRGRKIKLPLVSIRDRRTKMIGKLQRLEDVFKEYPEDKFLVELVSEEPPVVEVLNLTESRVNTLLERQYKNQTGTKVISKEIQLTWSMGEADEAHKLQKVREELEKGHRVDVVFVPKKGVTAPTFWEMQGKLAKIQTSLEDISMEWKAIRIAKPLSVIYLQSKVKASKKLDREEMKNSIPKHIQEREQRAKKQQKQANQPQNTNQPPSEADYAKLWGV
;
A
#
# COMPACT_ATOMS: atom_id res chain seq x y z
N MET A 1 27.45 48.45 -31.92
CA MET A 1 27.64 47.09 -32.47
C MET A 1 27.12 46.09 -31.45
N SER A 2 25.84 45.74 -31.51
CA SER A 2 25.22 44.78 -30.57
C SER A 2 24.56 43.68 -31.39
N GLN A 3 25.11 42.48 -31.31
CA GLN A 3 24.62 41.32 -32.06
C GLN A 3 23.49 40.64 -31.28
N LEU A 4 22.28 40.73 -31.82
CA LEU A 4 21.11 39.98 -31.35
C LEU A 4 21.20 38.54 -31.86
N VAL A 5 21.46 37.60 -30.96
CA VAL A 5 21.38 36.16 -31.22
C VAL A 5 19.92 35.73 -31.10
N ALA A 6 19.26 35.54 -32.24
CA ALA A 6 17.92 34.98 -32.33
C ALA A 6 17.96 33.45 -32.16
N PHE A 7 17.50 32.95 -31.01
CA PHE A 7 17.24 31.52 -30.81
C PHE A 7 15.94 31.13 -31.53
N ARG A 8 16.07 30.57 -32.74
CA ARG A 8 14.98 29.87 -33.43
C ARG A 8 14.74 28.52 -32.75
N SER A 9 13.62 28.41 -32.04
CA SER A 9 13.11 27.15 -31.50
C SER A 9 12.61 26.27 -32.64
N THR A 10 13.44 25.33 -33.10
CA THR A 10 13.03 24.23 -33.95
C THR A 10 12.31 23.19 -33.10
N ALA A 11 10.98 23.21 -33.11
CA ALA A 11 10.17 22.11 -32.61
C ALA A 11 10.41 20.88 -33.51
N MET A 12 11.35 20.01 -33.12
CA MET A 12 11.47 18.70 -33.74
C MET A 12 10.22 17.88 -33.39
N SER A 13 9.28 17.83 -34.34
CA SER A 13 8.22 16.83 -34.35
C SER A 13 8.88 15.46 -34.45
N VAL A 14 9.04 14.78 -33.32
CA VAL A 14 9.46 13.38 -33.28
C VAL A 14 8.31 12.57 -33.90
N LEU A 15 8.39 12.37 -35.22
CA LEU A 15 7.61 11.40 -35.95
C LEU A 15 7.82 10.06 -35.27
N ARG A 16 6.77 9.54 -34.63
CA ARG A 16 6.79 8.18 -34.09
C ARG A 16 7.11 7.24 -35.24
N PRO A 17 8.16 6.40 -35.15
CA PRO A 17 8.42 5.42 -36.19
C PRO A 17 7.17 4.57 -36.36
N GLY A 18 6.72 4.42 -37.61
CA GLY A 18 5.58 3.59 -37.95
C GLY A 18 5.79 2.19 -37.37
N ARG A 19 4.80 1.68 -36.63
CA ARG A 19 4.81 0.31 -36.16
C ARG A 19 4.97 -0.60 -37.38
N THR A 20 6.09 -1.32 -37.45
CA THR A 20 6.24 -2.39 -38.42
C THR A 20 5.09 -3.39 -38.25
N PRO A 21 4.43 -3.83 -39.32
CA PRO A 21 3.41 -4.86 -39.23
C PRO A 21 4.03 -6.09 -38.57
N ARG A 22 3.35 -6.63 -37.54
CA ARG A 22 3.78 -7.87 -36.90
C ARG A 22 3.83 -8.96 -37.97
N PRO A 23 4.93 -9.74 -38.08
CA PRO A 23 4.95 -10.91 -38.95
C PRO A 23 3.79 -11.82 -38.55
N ALA A 24 3.03 -12.29 -39.54
CA ALA A 24 1.96 -13.23 -39.32
C ALA A 24 2.56 -14.46 -38.63
N PHE A 25 2.19 -14.67 -37.37
CA PHE A 25 2.59 -15.86 -36.63
C PHE A 25 1.87 -17.04 -37.28
N ASN A 26 2.56 -17.72 -38.19
CA ASN A 26 2.15 -19.02 -38.71
C ASN A 26 2.17 -19.99 -37.52
N ALA A 27 1.04 -20.05 -36.81
CA ALA A 27 0.81 -21.07 -35.81
C ALA A 27 0.96 -22.44 -36.49
N PRO A 28 1.77 -23.36 -35.95
CA PRO A 28 1.90 -24.69 -36.50
C PRO A 28 0.52 -25.34 -36.53
N ARG A 29 0.02 -25.62 -37.75
CA ARG A 29 -1.15 -26.45 -37.95
C ARG A 29 -0.75 -27.87 -37.56
N GLY A 30 -1.44 -28.44 -36.57
CA GLY A 30 -1.29 -29.85 -36.21
C GLY A 30 -0.67 -30.09 -34.85
N ILE A 31 -1.27 -29.53 -33.79
CA ILE A 31 -1.29 -30.27 -32.53
C ILE A 31 -2.52 -31.17 -32.64
N PRO A 32 -2.39 -32.51 -32.60
CA PRO A 32 -3.54 -33.39 -32.54
C PRO A 32 -4.36 -32.96 -31.32
N SER A 33 -5.65 -32.74 -31.53
CA SER A 33 -6.58 -32.44 -30.45
C SER A 33 -6.50 -33.57 -29.44
N VAL A 34 -5.68 -33.39 -28.39
CA VAL A 34 -5.83 -34.14 -27.16
C VAL A 34 -7.18 -33.68 -26.67
N GLY A 35 -8.22 -34.44 -27.01
CA GLY A 35 -9.57 -34.15 -26.62
C GLY A 35 -9.51 -33.88 -25.12
N PHE A 36 -9.83 -32.67 -24.70
CA PHE A 36 -10.18 -32.46 -23.32
C PHE A 36 -11.40 -33.34 -23.12
N HIS A 37 -11.17 -34.51 -22.51
CA HIS A 37 -12.22 -35.35 -22.01
C HIS A 37 -12.83 -34.51 -20.91
N SER A 38 -13.79 -33.67 -21.30
CA SER A 38 -14.81 -33.13 -20.44
C SER A 38 -15.54 -34.33 -19.90
N THR A 39 -14.94 -35.02 -18.93
CA THR A 39 -15.72 -35.85 -18.02
C THR A 39 -16.77 -34.89 -17.46
N PRO A 40 -18.06 -35.08 -17.74
CA PRO A 40 -19.07 -34.29 -17.08
C PRO A 40 -18.75 -34.41 -15.59
N ILE A 41 -18.58 -33.28 -14.91
CA ILE A 41 -18.54 -33.26 -13.45
C ILE A 41 -19.94 -33.72 -13.05
N THR A 42 -20.12 -35.04 -12.99
CA THR A 42 -21.25 -35.65 -12.32
C THR A 42 -20.99 -35.36 -10.87
N LEU A 43 -21.57 -34.26 -10.40
CA LEU A 43 -21.82 -34.00 -8.99
C LEU A 43 -22.54 -35.24 -8.47
N LEU A 44 -21.76 -36.21 -7.98
CA LEU A 44 -22.25 -37.38 -7.29
C LEU A 44 -23.01 -36.81 -6.09
N LYS A 45 -24.33 -36.78 -6.25
CA LYS A 45 -25.28 -36.45 -5.20
C LYS A 45 -24.91 -37.35 -4.04
N ARG A 46 -24.35 -36.74 -2.98
CA ARG A 46 -23.94 -37.45 -1.77
C ARG A 46 -25.08 -38.41 -1.41
N PRO A 47 -24.80 -39.71 -1.19
CA PRO A 47 -25.84 -40.63 -0.74
C PRO A 47 -26.51 -40.03 0.51
N PRO A 48 -27.82 -40.21 0.70
CA PRO A 48 -28.53 -39.76 1.89
C PRO A 48 -28.00 -40.53 3.12
N GLY A 49 -26.85 -40.07 3.61
CA GLY A 49 -26.20 -40.58 4.80
C GLY A 49 -26.88 -39.98 6.01
N ASN A 50 -27.57 -40.85 6.75
CA ASN A 50 -27.93 -40.79 8.15
C ASN A 50 -28.25 -39.38 8.74
N PRO A 51 -29.55 -39.03 8.96
CA PRO A 51 -29.93 -37.73 9.52
C PRO A 51 -29.36 -37.45 10.92
N ASP A 52 -28.86 -38.47 11.61
CA ASP A 52 -28.34 -38.36 12.97
C ASP A 52 -26.85 -37.98 13.02
N ALA A 53 -26.16 -37.91 11.87
CA ALA A 53 -24.83 -37.30 11.76
C ALA A 53 -24.92 -35.80 11.43
N SER A 54 -25.89 -35.10 12.02
CA SER A 54 -26.04 -33.64 11.96
C SER A 54 -24.95 -32.96 12.81
N GLY A 55 -23.69 -33.21 12.46
CA GLY A 55 -22.58 -32.32 12.77
C GLY A 55 -22.89 -30.98 12.13
N GLN A 56 -23.68 -30.15 12.83
CA GLN A 56 -23.96 -28.78 12.46
C GLN A 56 -22.62 -28.16 12.15
N ARG A 57 -22.38 -27.89 10.86
CA ARG A 57 -21.22 -27.11 10.44
C ARG A 57 -21.37 -25.79 11.19
N LYS A 58 -20.63 -25.65 12.30
CA LYS A 58 -20.63 -24.43 13.10
C LYS A 58 -20.34 -23.32 12.10
N ARG A 59 -21.38 -22.55 11.75
CA ARG A 59 -21.23 -21.41 10.87
C ARG A 59 -20.15 -20.57 11.52
N ILE A 60 -19.04 -20.37 10.79
CA ILE A 60 -17.93 -19.57 11.29
C ILE A 60 -18.56 -18.24 11.70
N PHE A 61 -18.54 -17.97 13.01
CA PHE A 61 -19.07 -16.74 13.55
C PHE A 61 -18.20 -15.62 13.00
N VAL A 62 -18.68 -14.95 11.95
CA VAL A 62 -18.03 -13.75 11.44
C VAL A 62 -18.39 -12.65 12.44
N PRO A 63 -17.42 -12.06 13.17
CA PRO A 63 -17.71 -10.98 14.08
C PRO A 63 -18.37 -9.84 13.29
N LEU A 64 -19.48 -9.31 13.82
CA LEU A 64 -20.15 -8.13 13.28
C LEU A 64 -19.14 -6.99 13.19
N HIS A 65 -18.80 -6.57 11.97
CA HIS A 65 -17.93 -5.42 11.77
C HIS A 65 -18.70 -4.15 12.16
N THR A 66 -18.32 -3.51 13.27
CA THR A 66 -18.79 -2.18 13.65
C THR A 66 -17.87 -1.15 13.02
N PRO A 67 -18.23 -0.53 11.87
CA PRO A 67 -17.37 0.47 11.25
C PRO A 67 -17.27 1.68 12.19
N ILE A 68 -16.04 2.16 12.41
CA ILE A 68 -15.81 3.40 13.16
C ILE A 68 -16.49 4.55 12.37
N PRO A 69 -17.39 5.34 13.00
CA PRO A 69 -18.08 6.43 12.32
C PRO A 69 -17.05 7.44 11.81
N LYS A 70 -17.18 7.83 10.54
CA LYS A 70 -16.31 8.85 9.95
C LYS A 70 -16.76 10.23 10.44
N PRO A 71 -15.83 11.14 10.74
CA PRO A 71 -16.17 12.49 11.15
C PRO A 71 -16.95 13.23 10.04
N LEU A 72 -17.88 14.09 10.45
CA LEU A 72 -18.70 14.89 9.54
C LEU A 72 -17.83 15.99 8.90
N ARG A 73 -18.01 16.23 7.59
CA ARG A 73 -17.15 17.12 6.80
C ARG A 73 -17.96 18.00 5.87
N GLY A 74 -17.50 19.25 5.69
CA GLY A 74 -18.11 20.24 4.80
C GLY A 74 -19.60 20.41 5.07
N ARG A 75 -20.41 20.43 3.99
CA ARG A 75 -21.87 20.63 4.07
C ARG A 75 -22.66 19.52 4.79
N LYS A 76 -22.00 18.42 5.18
CA LYS A 76 -22.64 17.36 6.00
C LYS A 76 -22.79 17.76 7.47
N ILE A 77 -22.10 18.83 7.89
CA ILE A 77 -22.21 19.41 9.22
C ILE A 77 -23.54 20.19 9.25
N LYS A 78 -24.48 19.74 10.08
CA LYS A 78 -25.83 20.33 10.20
C LYS A 78 -25.91 21.49 11.20
N LEU A 79 -24.76 21.88 11.78
CA LEU A 79 -24.69 22.87 12.84
C LEU A 79 -24.46 24.27 12.24
N PRO A 80 -25.30 25.27 12.56
CA PRO A 80 -25.22 26.60 11.93
C PRO A 80 -24.10 27.46 12.53
N LEU A 81 -23.80 27.28 13.82
CA LEU A 81 -22.78 28.03 14.55
C LEU A 81 -21.66 27.08 14.97
N VAL A 82 -20.43 27.44 14.66
CA VAL A 82 -19.24 26.63 14.92
C VAL A 82 -18.08 27.51 15.36
N SER A 83 -17.20 26.98 16.21
CA SER A 83 -15.95 27.63 16.56
C SER A 83 -14.79 26.96 15.82
N ILE A 84 -13.93 27.76 15.19
CA ILE A 84 -12.76 27.26 14.47
C ILE A 84 -11.66 26.91 15.47
N ARG A 85 -11.09 25.71 15.35
CA ARG A 85 -9.90 25.29 16.08
C ARG A 85 -8.67 25.46 15.22
N ASP A 86 -7.70 26.23 15.72
CA ASP A 86 -6.40 26.33 15.08
C ASP A 86 -5.58 25.05 15.30
N ARG A 87 -5.07 24.47 14.22
CA ARG A 87 -4.29 23.23 14.28
C ARG A 87 -2.94 23.39 14.99
N ARG A 88 -2.30 24.57 14.84
CA ARG A 88 -0.97 24.84 15.41
C ARG A 88 -1.04 25.15 16.91
N THR A 89 -1.92 26.06 17.30
CA THR A 89 -2.03 26.56 18.67
C THR A 89 -3.02 25.74 19.50
N LYS A 90 -3.86 24.91 18.88
CA LYS A 90 -4.97 24.17 19.48
C LYS A 90 -6.01 25.06 20.19
N MET A 91 -5.95 26.36 19.96
CA MET A 91 -6.88 27.33 20.53
C MET A 91 -8.20 27.29 19.77
N ILE A 92 -9.29 27.47 20.52
CA ILE A 92 -10.65 27.57 19.97
C ILE A 92 -10.94 29.06 19.78
N GLY A 93 -11.28 29.43 18.54
CA GLY A 93 -11.64 30.79 18.17
C GLY A 93 -13.05 31.18 18.61
N LYS A 94 -13.49 32.33 18.13
CA LYS A 94 -14.85 32.84 18.37
C LYS A 94 -15.89 31.98 17.64
N LEU A 95 -17.11 31.99 18.17
CA LEU A 95 -18.26 31.36 17.52
C LEU A 95 -18.63 32.13 16.25
N GLN A 96 -18.68 31.45 15.12
CA GLN A 96 -18.99 32.02 13.81
C GLN A 96 -20.05 31.18 13.09
N ARG A 97 -20.72 31.76 12.08
CA ARG A 97 -21.63 31.01 11.22
C ARG A 97 -20.84 30.12 10.28
N LEU A 98 -21.26 28.87 10.13
CA LEU A 98 -20.59 27.88 9.27
C LEU A 98 -20.49 28.34 7.81
N GLU A 99 -21.49 29.09 7.32
CA GLU A 99 -21.48 29.67 5.97
C GLU A 99 -20.34 30.67 5.76
N ASP A 100 -20.04 31.48 6.77
CA ASP A 100 -18.97 32.48 6.68
C ASP A 100 -17.61 31.80 6.73
N VAL A 101 -17.48 30.70 7.47
CA VAL A 101 -16.29 29.83 7.43
C VAL A 101 -16.09 29.26 6.02
N PHE A 102 -17.15 28.82 5.33
CA PHE A 102 -17.01 28.32 3.96
C PHE A 102 -16.67 29.41 2.93
N LYS A 103 -17.07 30.66 3.17
CA LYS A 103 -16.67 31.80 2.33
C LYS A 103 -15.19 32.13 2.53
N GLU A 104 -14.71 32.12 3.77
CA GLU A 104 -13.30 32.37 4.11
C GLU A 104 -12.39 31.24 3.59
N TYR A 105 -12.85 29.99 3.72
CA TYR A 105 -12.10 28.79 3.35
C TYR A 105 -12.78 28.04 2.20
N PRO A 106 -12.39 28.32 0.93
CA PRO A 106 -13.01 27.69 -0.22
C PRO A 106 -12.81 26.17 -0.24
N GLU A 107 -13.89 25.44 -0.57
CA GLU A 107 -13.97 23.97 -0.58
C GLU A 107 -12.91 23.30 -1.50
N ASP A 108 -12.41 24.02 -2.51
CA ASP A 108 -11.39 23.52 -3.45
C ASP A 108 -10.03 23.31 -2.78
N LYS A 109 -9.70 24.11 -1.77
CA LYS A 109 -8.38 24.13 -1.11
C LYS A 109 -8.45 23.62 0.32
N PHE A 110 -9.56 23.86 1.01
CA PHE A 110 -9.71 23.56 2.42
C PHE A 110 -10.86 22.59 2.66
N LEU A 111 -10.69 21.73 3.66
CA LEU A 111 -11.64 20.76 4.15
C LEU A 111 -11.96 21.10 5.60
N VAL A 112 -13.22 21.43 5.87
CA VAL A 112 -13.70 21.69 7.23
C VAL A 112 -14.21 20.37 7.81
N GLU A 113 -13.66 19.95 8.94
CA GLU A 113 -14.01 18.71 9.65
C GLU A 113 -14.56 19.04 11.04
N LEU A 114 -15.67 18.40 11.42
CA LEU A 114 -16.23 18.52 12.76
C LEU A 114 -15.46 17.61 13.72
N VAL A 115 -14.86 18.20 14.75
CA VAL A 115 -14.06 17.50 15.76
C VAL A 115 -14.89 17.17 17.00
N SER A 116 -15.76 18.10 17.42
CA SER A 116 -16.62 17.97 18.59
C SER A 116 -17.99 18.55 18.29
N GLU A 117 -19.06 17.89 18.74
CA GLU A 117 -20.43 18.38 18.63
C GLU A 117 -20.79 19.34 19.78
N GLU A 118 -20.27 19.07 20.99
CA GLU A 118 -20.57 19.85 22.20
C GLU A 118 -19.26 20.21 22.94
N PRO A 119 -18.72 21.44 22.83
CA PRO A 119 -19.15 22.53 21.94
C PRO A 119 -18.86 22.24 20.45
N PRO A 120 -19.57 22.90 19.52
CA PRO A 120 -19.40 22.69 18.09
C PRO A 120 -18.06 23.26 17.61
N VAL A 121 -17.08 22.38 17.44
CA VAL A 121 -15.71 22.76 17.08
C VAL A 121 -15.34 22.15 15.74
N VAL A 122 -14.93 23.01 14.81
CA VAL A 122 -14.47 22.61 13.48
C VAL A 122 -12.98 22.85 13.32
N GLU A 123 -12.30 21.94 12.64
CA GLU A 123 -10.91 22.09 12.24
C GLU A 123 -10.82 22.30 10.73
N VAL A 124 -10.06 23.32 10.31
CA VAL A 124 -9.81 23.61 8.90
C VAL A 124 -8.53 22.91 8.47
N LEU A 125 -8.65 21.98 7.53
CA LEU A 125 -7.54 21.18 6.99
C LEU A 125 -7.26 21.59 5.55
N ASN A 126 -5.99 21.74 5.18
CA ASN A 126 -5.65 21.85 3.77
C ASN A 126 -5.90 20.50 3.06
N LEU A 127 -6.60 20.51 1.93
CA LEU A 127 -7.01 19.31 1.22
C LEU A 127 -5.81 18.49 0.73
N THR A 128 -4.72 19.16 0.32
CA THR A 128 -3.49 18.47 -0.13
C THR A 128 -2.79 17.79 1.05
N GLU A 129 -2.64 18.49 2.18
CA GLU A 129 -2.03 17.95 3.39
C GLU A 129 -2.85 16.82 4.00
N SER A 130 -4.18 16.95 4.06
CA SER A 130 -5.08 15.92 4.59
C SER A 130 -4.95 14.62 3.78
N ARG A 131 -4.85 14.73 2.45
CA ARG A 131 -4.62 13.56 1.58
C ARG A 131 -3.26 12.92 1.84
N VAL A 132 -2.19 13.72 1.93
CA VAL A 132 -0.85 13.20 2.23
C VAL A 132 -0.85 12.51 3.60
N ASN A 133 -1.40 13.13 4.63
CA ASN A 133 -1.48 12.54 5.98
C ASN A 133 -2.31 11.25 5.99
N THR A 134 -3.44 11.20 5.28
CA THR A 134 -4.25 9.98 5.15
C THR A 134 -3.46 8.85 4.48
N LEU A 135 -2.67 9.17 3.45
CA LEU A 135 -1.79 8.19 2.81
C LEU A 135 -0.69 7.72 3.76
N LEU A 136 -0.06 8.64 4.49
CA LEU A 136 0.95 8.32 5.50
C LEU A 136 0.38 7.42 6.60
N GLU A 137 -0.79 7.76 7.15
CA GLU A 137 -1.46 6.94 8.17
C GLU A 137 -1.82 5.55 7.66
N ARG A 138 -2.34 5.43 6.43
CA ARG A 138 -2.64 4.12 5.84
C ARG A 138 -1.37 3.28 5.70
N GLN A 139 -0.28 3.87 5.24
CA GLN A 139 0.97 3.16 5.11
C GLN A 139 1.58 2.82 6.47
N TYR A 140 1.56 3.75 7.42
CA TYR A 140 2.00 3.49 8.79
C TYR A 140 1.17 2.37 9.43
N LYS A 141 -0.16 2.38 9.26
CA LYS A 141 -1.05 1.28 9.71
C LYS A 141 -0.75 -0.03 9.00
N ASN A 142 -0.42 -0.01 7.73
CA ASN A 142 -0.01 -1.22 7.01
C ASN A 142 1.35 -1.74 7.51
N GLN A 143 2.27 -0.85 7.90
CA GLN A 143 3.60 -1.21 8.42
C GLN A 143 3.57 -1.65 9.88
N THR A 144 3.00 -0.84 10.77
CA THR A 144 2.82 -1.18 12.19
C THR A 144 1.77 -2.27 12.41
N GLY A 145 0.82 -2.39 11.49
CA GLY A 145 -0.12 -3.50 11.41
C GLY A 145 0.51 -4.78 10.85
N THR A 146 1.78 -4.77 10.45
CA THR A 146 2.59 -5.99 10.32
C THR A 146 2.82 -6.52 11.72
N LYS A 147 1.76 -7.07 12.32
CA LYS A 147 1.82 -7.82 13.56
C LYS A 147 2.95 -8.84 13.39
N VAL A 148 3.72 -9.07 14.44
CA VAL A 148 4.69 -10.17 14.45
C VAL A 148 3.88 -11.45 14.28
N ILE A 149 3.76 -11.92 13.03
CA ILE A 149 3.05 -13.14 12.69
C ILE A 149 3.94 -14.30 13.13
N SER A 150 3.37 -15.23 13.88
CA SER A 150 3.98 -16.52 14.13
C SER A 150 3.61 -17.46 13.00
N LYS A 151 4.61 -18.03 12.33
CA LYS A 151 4.45 -19.04 11.27
C LYS A 151 5.00 -20.37 11.76
N GLU A 152 4.32 -21.45 11.42
CA GLU A 152 4.81 -22.81 11.68
C GLU A 152 5.31 -23.41 10.36
N ILE A 153 6.54 -23.92 10.36
CA ILE A 153 7.13 -24.61 9.21
C ILE A 153 7.44 -26.05 9.62
N GLN A 154 6.73 -26.99 8.99
CA GLN A 154 6.88 -28.42 9.28
C GLN A 154 7.93 -29.06 8.37
N LEU A 155 8.89 -29.72 9.02
CA LEU A 155 9.96 -30.52 8.45
C LEU A 155 9.77 -31.98 8.85
N THR A 156 10.23 -32.90 8.02
CA THR A 156 10.22 -34.32 8.36
C THR A 156 11.63 -34.80 8.67
N TRP A 157 11.77 -35.72 9.63
CA TRP A 157 13.09 -36.24 10.01
C TRP A 157 13.84 -36.92 8.85
N SER A 158 13.11 -37.59 7.96
CA SER A 158 13.64 -38.29 6.78
C SER A 158 13.68 -37.43 5.51
N MET A 159 13.59 -36.11 5.64
CA MET A 159 13.66 -35.20 4.49
C MET A 159 15.07 -35.19 3.91
N GLY A 160 15.18 -35.16 2.58
CA GLY A 160 16.46 -35.03 1.89
C GLY A 160 17.08 -33.64 2.06
N GLU A 161 18.39 -33.54 1.90
CA GLU A 161 19.15 -32.30 2.12
C GLU A 161 18.71 -31.15 1.22
N ALA A 162 18.34 -31.43 -0.04
CA ALA A 162 17.85 -30.41 -0.97
C ALA A 162 16.51 -29.81 -0.53
N ASP A 163 15.57 -30.64 -0.09
CA ASP A 163 14.28 -30.21 0.43
C ASP A 163 14.43 -29.46 1.77
N GLU A 164 15.39 -29.89 2.58
CA GLU A 164 15.78 -29.21 3.82
C GLU A 164 16.31 -27.82 3.54
N ALA A 165 17.30 -27.68 2.66
CA ALA A 165 17.85 -26.39 2.27
C ALA A 165 16.77 -25.44 1.74
N HIS A 166 15.87 -25.92 0.88
CA HIS A 166 14.79 -25.08 0.34
C HIS A 166 13.79 -24.63 1.43
N LYS A 167 13.47 -25.49 2.40
CA LYS A 167 12.60 -25.07 3.52
C LYS A 167 13.31 -24.17 4.51
N LEU A 168 14.61 -24.38 4.77
CA LEU A 168 15.42 -23.47 5.59
C LEU A 168 15.57 -22.10 4.92
N GLN A 169 15.65 -22.04 3.59
CA GLN A 169 15.61 -20.78 2.85
C GLN A 169 14.29 -20.05 3.07
N LYS A 170 13.14 -20.76 3.08
CA LYS A 170 11.85 -20.15 3.43
C LYS A 170 11.82 -19.66 4.88
N VAL A 171 12.40 -20.42 5.82
CA VAL A 171 12.54 -19.98 7.22
C VAL A 171 13.32 -18.66 7.27
N ARG A 172 14.44 -18.58 6.54
CA ARG A 172 15.27 -17.37 6.42
C ARG A 172 14.48 -16.18 5.86
N GLU A 173 13.76 -16.36 4.75
CA GLU A 173 12.93 -15.30 4.15
C GLU A 173 11.85 -14.77 5.11
N GLU A 174 11.25 -15.65 5.92
CA GLU A 174 10.25 -15.25 6.91
C GLU A 174 10.88 -14.51 8.09
N LEU A 175 12.07 -14.92 8.52
CA LEU A 175 12.84 -14.22 9.54
C LEU A 175 13.32 -12.84 9.02
N GLU A 176 13.77 -12.71 7.78
CA GLU A 176 14.16 -11.43 7.18
C GLU A 176 13.01 -10.41 7.15
N LYS A 177 11.76 -10.89 7.02
CA LYS A 177 10.54 -10.07 7.11
C LYS A 177 10.21 -9.63 8.54
N GLY A 178 10.90 -10.16 9.55
CA GLY A 178 10.67 -9.84 10.96
C GLY A 178 9.61 -10.71 11.65
N HIS A 179 9.26 -11.87 11.06
CA HIS A 179 8.29 -12.78 11.64
C HIS A 179 8.90 -13.71 12.71
N ARG A 180 8.04 -14.37 13.48
CA ARG A 180 8.42 -15.51 14.35
C ARG A 180 8.16 -16.79 13.59
N VAL A 181 9.08 -17.73 13.68
CA VAL A 181 8.99 -19.01 12.97
C VAL A 181 9.20 -20.16 13.95
N ASP A 182 8.21 -21.03 14.02
CA ASP A 182 8.25 -22.28 14.79
C ASP A 182 8.58 -23.40 13.80
N VAL A 183 9.78 -23.95 13.89
CA VAL A 183 10.26 -25.01 13.01
C VAL A 183 9.97 -26.35 13.69
N VAL A 184 9.03 -27.11 13.13
CA VAL A 184 8.51 -28.35 13.74
C VAL A 184 9.00 -29.56 12.96
N PHE A 185 9.69 -30.47 13.63
CA PHE A 185 10.10 -31.76 13.08
C PHE A 185 9.12 -32.85 13.45
N VAL A 186 8.61 -33.55 12.44
CA VAL A 186 7.62 -34.63 12.57
C VAL A 186 8.14 -35.89 11.86
N PRO A 187 7.95 -37.10 12.40
CA PRO A 187 8.25 -38.32 11.66
C PRO A 187 7.29 -38.49 10.48
N LYS A 188 7.80 -39.07 9.40
CA LYS A 188 6.93 -39.55 8.32
C LYS A 188 6.15 -40.77 8.82
N LYS A 189 4.90 -40.93 8.40
CA LYS A 189 4.09 -42.12 8.74
C LYS A 189 4.86 -43.39 8.37
N GLY A 190 5.00 -44.31 9.33
CA GLY A 190 5.71 -45.58 9.15
C GLY A 190 7.24 -45.49 9.25
N VAL A 191 7.81 -44.31 9.51
CA VAL A 191 9.25 -44.12 9.72
C VAL A 191 9.50 -43.79 11.18
N THR A 192 10.37 -44.56 11.83
CA THR A 192 10.78 -44.30 13.22
C THR A 192 11.52 -42.98 13.33
N ALA A 193 11.21 -42.19 14.36
CA ALA A 193 11.94 -40.96 14.63
C ALA A 193 13.40 -41.28 15.03
N PRO A 194 14.36 -40.39 14.70
CA PRO A 194 15.76 -40.56 15.09
C PRO A 194 15.93 -40.64 16.61
N THR A 195 17.12 -41.05 17.06
CA THR A 195 17.48 -41.05 18.47
C THR A 195 17.57 -39.62 19.03
N PHE A 196 17.52 -39.48 20.35
CA PHE A 196 17.53 -38.16 21.00
C PHE A 196 18.76 -37.33 20.63
N TRP A 197 19.94 -37.96 20.61
CA TRP A 197 21.20 -37.31 20.26
C TRP A 197 21.25 -36.87 18.80
N GLU A 198 20.73 -37.68 17.87
CA GLU A 198 20.64 -37.31 16.46
C GLU A 198 19.68 -36.14 16.24
N MET A 199 18.53 -36.15 16.92
CA MET A 199 17.58 -35.04 16.89
C MET A 199 18.26 -33.76 17.40
N GLN A 200 18.89 -33.81 18.57
CA GLN A 200 19.58 -32.66 19.16
C GLN A 200 20.69 -32.12 18.24
N GLY A 201 21.52 -32.99 17.66
CA GLY A 201 22.57 -32.61 16.74
C GLY A 201 22.03 -31.94 15.47
N LYS A 202 20.91 -32.42 14.92
CA LYS A 202 20.27 -31.80 13.76
C LYS A 202 19.68 -30.43 14.08
N LEU A 203 19.02 -30.29 15.23
CA LEU A 203 18.46 -29.00 15.67
C LEU A 203 19.57 -27.96 15.89
N ALA A 204 20.69 -28.36 16.52
CA ALA A 204 21.84 -27.49 16.74
C ALA A 204 22.46 -27.00 15.42
N LYS A 205 22.63 -27.88 14.42
CA LYS A 205 23.13 -27.49 13.09
C LYS A 205 22.26 -26.42 12.43
N ILE A 206 20.94 -26.59 12.52
CA ILE A 206 19.98 -25.63 11.95
C ILE A 206 20.02 -24.31 12.69
N GLN A 207 20.06 -24.35 14.02
CA GLN A 207 20.22 -23.16 14.85
C GLN A 207 21.47 -22.37 14.46
N THR A 208 22.63 -23.04 14.36
CA THR A 208 23.90 -22.40 13.94
C THR A 208 23.78 -21.81 12.53
N SER A 209 23.10 -22.48 11.60
CA SER A 209 22.92 -21.99 10.22
C SER A 209 22.07 -20.72 10.11
N LEU A 210 21.19 -20.48 11.08
CA LEU A 210 20.25 -19.35 11.12
C LEU A 210 20.61 -18.32 12.20
N GLU A 211 21.73 -18.50 12.91
CA GLU A 211 22.12 -17.64 14.03
C GLU A 211 22.42 -16.20 13.58
N ASP A 212 22.81 -16.01 12.33
CA ASP A 212 23.07 -14.69 11.73
C ASP A 212 21.83 -13.78 11.75
N ILE A 213 20.64 -14.33 11.47
CA ILE A 213 19.39 -13.57 11.31
C ILE A 213 18.41 -13.84 12.45
N SER A 214 18.55 -14.94 13.19
CA SER A 214 17.60 -15.37 14.21
C SER A 214 18.15 -15.36 15.64
N MET A 215 17.23 -15.27 16.59
CA MET A 215 17.43 -15.42 18.01
C MET A 215 16.34 -16.35 18.56
N GLU A 216 16.69 -17.23 19.49
CA GLU A 216 15.71 -18.11 20.11
C GLU A 216 14.78 -17.31 21.04
N TRP A 217 13.47 -17.46 20.85
CA TRP A 217 12.48 -16.73 21.67
C TRP A 217 11.79 -17.60 22.73
N LYS A 218 11.94 -18.93 22.61
CA LYS A 218 11.51 -19.94 23.58
C LYS A 218 12.52 -21.07 23.60
N ALA A 219 12.60 -21.78 24.72
CA ALA A 219 13.42 -22.98 24.83
C ALA A 219 13.00 -24.03 23.80
N ILE A 220 13.99 -24.67 23.18
CA ILE A 220 13.80 -25.78 22.24
C ILE A 220 13.03 -26.90 22.97
N ARG A 221 11.98 -27.42 22.32
CA ARG A 221 11.20 -28.54 22.84
C ARG A 221 11.56 -29.80 22.07
N ILE A 222 12.23 -30.76 22.74
CA ILE A 222 12.54 -32.07 22.17
C ILE A 222 11.64 -33.10 22.86
N ALA A 223 10.60 -33.57 22.18
CA ALA A 223 9.78 -34.68 22.64
C ALA A 223 9.83 -35.79 21.58
N LYS A 224 9.76 -37.06 21.96
CA LYS A 224 9.51 -38.11 20.96
C LYS A 224 8.01 -38.16 20.69
N PRO A 225 7.54 -38.05 19.43
CA PRO A 225 8.31 -38.02 18.18
C PRO A 225 8.53 -36.61 17.58
N LEU A 226 8.12 -35.54 18.27
CA LEU A 226 8.06 -34.18 17.77
C LEU A 226 9.09 -33.24 18.42
N SER A 227 9.90 -32.57 17.61
CA SER A 227 10.82 -31.52 18.10
C SER A 227 10.49 -30.16 17.51
N VAL A 228 10.63 -29.09 18.28
CA VAL A 228 10.30 -27.72 17.85
C VAL A 228 11.42 -26.76 18.23
N ILE A 229 11.87 -25.96 17.25
CA ILE A 229 12.74 -24.80 17.46
C ILE A 229 11.90 -23.54 17.30
N TYR A 230 12.05 -22.61 18.23
CA TYR A 230 11.30 -21.35 18.27
C TYR A 230 12.23 -20.19 17.91
N LEU A 231 12.14 -19.72 16.67
CA LEU A 231 13.01 -18.68 16.13
C LEU A 231 12.29 -17.33 16.03
N GLN A 232 12.96 -16.27 16.42
CA GLN A 232 12.54 -14.88 16.23
C GLN A 232 13.60 -14.14 15.43
N SER A 233 13.16 -13.28 14.51
CA SER A 233 14.08 -12.42 13.77
C SER A 233 14.82 -11.42 14.66
N LYS A 234 16.13 -11.26 14.41
CA LYS A 234 16.96 -10.16 14.92
C LYS A 234 16.71 -8.86 14.16
N VAL A 235 16.19 -8.94 12.93
CA VAL A 235 15.86 -7.77 12.11
C VAL A 235 14.66 -7.08 12.71
N LYS A 236 14.86 -5.89 13.28
CA LYS A 236 13.75 -5.00 13.63
C LYS A 236 13.00 -4.71 12.33
N ALA A 237 11.72 -5.04 12.27
CA ALA A 237 10.84 -4.82 11.12
C ALA A 237 10.57 -3.32 10.84
N SER A 238 11.59 -2.48 10.94
CA SER A 238 11.54 -1.05 10.67
C SER A 238 12.13 -0.77 9.30
N LYS A 239 11.41 -1.13 8.23
CA LYS A 239 11.53 -0.34 7.01
C LYS A 239 10.86 1.01 7.30
N LYS A 240 11.62 1.94 7.89
CA LYS A 240 11.25 3.36 7.87
C LYS A 240 11.31 3.77 6.39
N LEU A 241 10.17 3.99 5.76
CA LEU A 241 10.16 4.62 4.43
C LEU A 241 10.55 6.08 4.61
N ASP A 242 11.51 6.53 3.81
CA ASP A 242 11.89 7.94 3.81
C ASP A 242 10.71 8.79 3.33
N ARG A 243 10.42 9.86 4.08
CA ARG A 243 9.31 10.79 3.81
C ARG A 243 9.32 11.34 2.38
N GLU A 244 10.48 11.33 1.73
CA GLU A 244 10.68 11.80 0.36
C GLU A 244 10.25 10.76 -0.69
N GLU A 245 10.59 9.49 -0.51
CA GLU A 245 10.09 8.39 -1.36
C GLU A 245 8.55 8.35 -1.34
N MET A 246 7.97 8.70 -0.19
CA MET A 246 6.53 8.75 0.02
C MET A 246 5.84 9.86 -0.76
N LYS A 247 6.47 11.05 -0.88
CA LYS A 247 5.99 12.14 -1.74
C LYS A 247 6.03 11.74 -3.21
N ASN A 248 7.01 10.93 -3.60
CA ASN A 248 7.15 10.42 -4.97
C ASN A 248 6.14 9.31 -5.31
N SER A 249 5.62 8.60 -4.31
CA SER A 249 4.56 7.58 -4.48
C SER A 249 3.16 8.15 -4.71
N ILE A 250 2.98 9.48 -4.60
CA ILE A 250 1.70 10.13 -4.90
C ILE A 250 1.36 9.84 -6.38
N PRO A 251 0.17 9.30 -6.69
CA PRO A 251 -0.22 8.96 -8.05
C PRO A 251 -0.01 10.13 -9.03
N LYS A 252 0.67 9.86 -10.16
CA LYS A 252 1.03 10.89 -11.18
C LYS A 252 -0.14 11.79 -11.59
N HIS A 253 -1.35 11.24 -11.69
CA HIS A 253 -2.55 12.00 -12.07
C HIS A 253 -2.88 13.16 -11.10
N ILE A 254 -2.55 13.01 -9.81
CA ILE A 254 -2.77 14.07 -8.81
C ILE A 254 -1.76 15.19 -9.01
N GLN A 255 -0.48 14.83 -9.21
CA GLN A 255 0.58 15.79 -9.50
C GLN A 255 0.30 16.56 -10.79
N GLU A 256 -0.15 15.86 -11.84
CA GLU A 256 -0.57 16.47 -13.10
C GLU A 256 -1.74 17.43 -12.92
N ARG A 257 -2.74 17.07 -12.09
CA ARG A 257 -3.88 17.94 -11.80
C ARG A 257 -3.45 19.23 -11.09
N GLU A 258 -2.54 19.14 -10.12
CA GLU A 258 -1.97 20.31 -9.44
C GLU A 258 -1.14 21.18 -10.39
N GLN A 259 -0.34 20.58 -11.27
CA GLN A 259 0.43 21.31 -12.28
C GLN A 259 -0.48 22.04 -13.27
N ARG A 260 -1.57 21.40 -13.73
CA ARG A 260 -2.57 22.04 -14.61
C ARG A 260 -3.25 23.21 -13.91
N ALA A 261 -3.66 23.05 -12.65
CA ALA A 261 -4.25 24.14 -11.86
C ALA A 261 -3.29 25.32 -11.67
N LYS A 262 -2.00 25.05 -11.39
CA LYS A 262 -0.96 26.09 -11.30
C LYS A 262 -0.73 26.80 -12.62
N LYS A 263 -0.74 26.08 -13.76
CA LYS A 263 -0.63 26.69 -15.09
C LYS A 263 -1.82 27.59 -15.40
N GLN A 264 -3.04 27.14 -15.08
CA GLN A 264 -4.25 27.94 -15.26
C GLN A 264 -4.23 29.20 -14.38
N GLN A 265 -3.79 29.11 -13.11
CA GLN A 265 -3.63 30.28 -12.25
C GLN A 265 -2.56 31.24 -12.77
N LYS A 266 -1.43 30.73 -13.27
CA LYS A 266 -0.40 31.57 -13.88
C LYS A 266 -0.89 32.27 -15.15
N GLN A 267 -1.72 31.61 -15.95
CA GLN A 267 -2.34 32.22 -17.13
C GLN A 267 -3.40 33.26 -16.75
N ALA A 268 -4.21 32.99 -15.72
CA ALA A 268 -5.21 33.93 -15.23
C ALA A 268 -4.60 35.17 -14.55
N ASN A 269 -3.48 34.99 -13.85
CA ASN A 269 -2.74 36.07 -13.19
C ASN A 269 -1.70 36.73 -14.10
N GLN A 270 -1.48 36.21 -15.30
CA GLN A 270 -0.67 36.93 -16.27
C GLN A 270 -1.46 38.19 -16.60
N PRO A 271 -0.97 39.39 -16.24
CA PRO A 271 -1.66 40.61 -16.59
C PRO A 271 -1.92 40.52 -18.08
N GLN A 272 -3.17 40.70 -18.49
CA GLN A 272 -3.49 40.85 -19.90
C GLN A 272 -2.58 41.96 -20.37
N ASN A 273 -1.49 41.58 -21.04
CA ASN A 273 -0.58 42.50 -21.66
C ASN A 273 -1.48 43.17 -22.66
N THR A 274 -1.96 44.35 -22.28
CA THR A 274 -3.00 45.05 -22.99
C THR A 274 -2.44 45.18 -24.39
N ASN A 275 -3.01 44.42 -25.32
CA ASN A 275 -2.99 44.73 -26.74
C ASN A 275 -3.79 46.03 -26.92
N GLN A 276 -3.47 47.06 -26.14
CA GLN A 276 -3.75 48.42 -26.51
C GLN A 276 -2.89 48.62 -27.75
N PRO A 277 -3.51 48.93 -28.90
CA PRO A 277 -2.73 49.37 -30.04
C PRO A 277 -1.79 50.48 -29.55
N PRO A 278 -0.52 50.47 -29.98
CA PRO A 278 0.45 51.47 -29.53
C PRO A 278 -0.18 52.85 -29.65
N SER A 279 -0.05 53.66 -28.60
CA SER A 279 -0.73 54.95 -28.56
C SER A 279 -0.21 55.82 -29.71
N GLU A 280 -1.00 56.77 -30.17
CA GLU A 280 -0.62 57.67 -31.27
C GLU A 280 0.73 58.39 -30.98
N ALA A 281 1.04 58.61 -29.70
CA ALA A 281 2.32 59.16 -29.23
C ALA A 281 3.51 58.20 -29.45
N ASP A 282 3.29 56.89 -29.40
CA ASP A 282 4.31 55.88 -29.68
C ASP A 282 4.60 55.79 -31.18
N TYR A 283 3.58 56.02 -32.03
CA TYR A 283 3.76 56.14 -33.48
C TYR A 283 4.52 57.41 -33.86
N ALA A 284 4.22 58.56 -33.22
CA ALA A 284 4.95 59.81 -33.48
C ALA A 284 6.46 59.67 -33.20
N LYS A 285 6.83 58.98 -32.10
CA LYS A 285 8.22 58.66 -31.78
C LYS A 285 8.93 57.77 -32.80
N LEU A 286 8.20 56.86 -33.45
CA LEU A 286 8.78 55.95 -34.44
C LEU A 286 9.11 56.66 -35.76
N TRP A 287 8.39 57.75 -36.07
CA TRP A 287 8.52 58.50 -37.32
C TRP A 287 9.30 59.81 -37.20
N GLY A 288 9.81 60.14 -36.00
CA GLY A 288 10.76 61.25 -35.82
C GLY A 288 10.19 62.63 -36.10
N VAL A 289 8.92 62.86 -35.72
CA VAL A 289 8.27 64.18 -35.68
C VAL A 289 8.27 64.71 -34.25
#